data_AF-A0AAU3GNZ1-F1
#
_entry.id   AF-A0AAU3GNZ1-F1
#
_cell.length_a   1.000
_cell.length_b   1.000
_cell.length_c   1.000
_cell.angle_alpha   90.00
_cell.angle_beta   90.00
_cell.angle_gamma   90.00
#
_symmetry.space_group_name_H-M   'P 1'
#
loop_
_entity.id
_entity.type
_entity.pdbx_description
1 polymer ?
#
loop_
_entity_poly.entity_id
_entity_poly.type
_entity_poly.pdbx_seq_one_letter_code
_entity_poly.pdbx_strand_id
1 'polypeptide(L)'
;MPSRIEGIGRPRMEPAFDPSLVDLVIPVPDVASVAAMRHLHAITGLMAGPSSGSCLWGAFQVLDRMRREGTRGPVVMVVGDGGETYRDTYYDDAWTEAKGWQLHGPLSDMERFTATGHWGAAPGEPARGDTM
;
A
#
# COMPACT_ATOMS: atom_id res chain seq x y z
N MET A 1 12.22 -4.29 11.98
CA MET A 1 11.48 -3.59 13.06
C MET A 1 10.02 -4.00 12.93
N PRO A 2 9.23 -4.14 14.01
CA PRO A 2 7.79 -4.34 13.85
C PRO A 2 7.18 -3.20 13.03
N SER A 3 6.14 -3.49 12.25
CA SER A 3 5.41 -2.46 11.49
C SER A 3 4.84 -1.43 12.44
N ARG A 4 4.83 -0.17 11.99
CA ARG A 4 4.21 0.96 12.69
C ARG A 4 2.75 1.16 12.29
N ILE A 5 2.22 0.37 11.35
CA ILE A 5 0.84 0.44 10.90
C ILE A 5 -0.06 -0.31 11.89
N GLU A 6 -1.09 0.37 12.38
CA GLU A 6 -2.05 -0.19 13.32
C GLU A 6 -2.87 -1.33 12.69
N GLY A 7 -3.21 -2.31 13.52
CA GLY A 7 -4.09 -3.42 13.14
C GLY A 7 -3.42 -4.56 12.36
N ILE A 8 -2.24 -4.36 11.76
CA ILE A 8 -1.51 -5.38 10.98
C ILE A 8 -0.08 -5.61 11.52
N GLY A 9 0.62 -6.63 11.02
CA GLY A 9 2.05 -6.83 11.29
C GLY A 9 2.41 -7.27 12.72
N ARG A 10 1.51 -8.00 13.40
CA ARG A 10 1.76 -8.52 14.76
C ARG A 10 3.00 -9.41 14.81
N PRO A 11 3.77 -9.39 15.91
CA PRO A 11 5.00 -10.17 16.06
C PRO A 11 4.75 -11.68 16.23
N ARG A 12 3.50 -12.10 16.48
CA ARG A 12 3.10 -13.49 16.62
C ARG A 12 1.93 -13.79 15.70
N MET A 13 1.93 -14.99 15.13
CA MET A 13 0.80 -15.55 14.41
C MET A 13 -0.37 -15.81 15.37
N GLU A 14 -1.57 -15.38 15.00
CA GLU A 14 -2.78 -15.66 15.78
C GLU A 14 -3.25 -17.10 15.53
N PRO A 15 -3.81 -17.81 16.53
CA PRO A 15 -4.28 -19.19 16.35
C PRO A 15 -5.34 -19.36 15.26
N ALA A 16 -6.08 -18.29 14.94
CA ALA A 16 -7.09 -18.27 13.89
C ALA A 16 -6.51 -18.07 12.47
N PHE A 17 -5.21 -17.79 12.34
CA PHE A 17 -4.58 -17.62 11.03
C PHE A 17 -4.19 -18.99 10.46
N ASP A 18 -4.79 -19.34 9.31
CA ASP A 18 -4.42 -20.52 8.53
C ASP A 18 -3.54 -20.11 7.34
N PRO A 19 -2.23 -20.39 7.37
CA PRO A 19 -1.33 -20.02 6.28
C PRO A 19 -1.60 -20.78 4.98
N SER A 20 -2.32 -21.92 5.02
CA SER A 20 -2.62 -22.70 3.82
C SER A 20 -3.63 -22.02 2.89
N LEU A 21 -4.37 -21.02 3.39
CA LEU A 21 -5.32 -20.22 2.62
C LEU A 21 -4.66 -19.04 1.89
N VAL A 22 -3.35 -18.85 2.04
CA VAL A 22 -2.62 -17.69 1.53
C VAL A 22 -1.66 -18.11 0.42
N ASP A 23 -1.98 -17.72 -0.82
CA ASP A 23 -1.12 -17.99 -1.99
C ASP A 23 0.11 -17.08 -2.06
N LEU A 24 -0.02 -15.85 -1.55
CA LEU A 24 0.99 -14.81 -1.67
C LEU A 24 0.98 -13.90 -0.44
N VAL A 25 2.18 -13.64 0.09
CA VAL A 25 2.42 -12.61 1.11
C VAL A 25 3.28 -11.52 0.48
N ILE A 26 2.79 -10.27 0.53
CA ILE A 26 3.52 -9.11 0.02
C ILE A 26 3.95 -8.26 1.22
N PRO A 27 5.27 -8.11 1.48
CA PRO A 27 5.74 -7.15 2.47
C PRO A 27 5.50 -5.72 1.96
N VAL A 28 4.93 -4.88 2.81
CA VAL A 28 4.63 -3.48 2.46
C VAL A 28 5.37 -2.55 3.41
N PRO A 29 6.20 -1.62 2.90
CA PRO A 29 6.80 -0.58 3.72
C PRO A 29 5.73 0.31 4.35
N ASP A 30 5.89 0.69 5.63
CA ASP A 30 4.93 1.55 6.34
C ASP A 30 4.68 2.88 5.58
N VAL A 31 5.73 3.46 4.98
CA VAL A 31 5.64 4.69 4.18
C VAL A 31 4.76 4.48 2.93
N ALA A 32 4.89 3.32 2.28
CA ALA A 32 4.09 2.98 1.11
C ALA A 32 2.62 2.73 1.47
N SER A 33 2.37 2.12 2.64
CA SER A 33 1.03 1.95 3.21
C SER A 33 0.30 3.29 3.39
N VAL A 34 0.99 4.27 3.98
CA VAL A 34 0.41 5.61 4.24
C VAL A 34 0.24 6.42 2.95
N ALA A 35 1.21 6.35 2.05
CA ALA A 35 1.09 6.92 0.70
C ALA A 35 -0.13 6.33 -0.03
N ALA A 36 -0.29 5.00 -0.01
CA ALA A 36 -1.41 4.32 -0.64
C ALA A 36 -2.77 4.68 -0.05
N MET A 37 -2.84 4.85 1.27
CA MET A 37 -4.04 5.34 1.94
C MET A 37 -4.43 6.73 1.43
N ARG A 38 -3.46 7.65 1.28
CA ARG A 38 -3.73 8.99 0.74
C ARG A 38 -4.11 8.96 -0.74
N HIS A 39 -3.44 8.11 -1.52
CA HIS A 39 -3.79 7.90 -2.94
C HIS A 39 -5.23 7.39 -3.08
N LEU A 40 -5.63 6.41 -2.26
CA LEU A 40 -7.01 5.89 -2.23
C LEU A 40 -8.02 7.02 -2.01
N HIS A 41 -7.76 7.88 -1.03
CA HIS A 41 -8.61 9.03 -0.75
C HIS A 41 -8.67 10.01 -1.93
N ALA A 42 -7.52 10.32 -2.52
CA ALA A 42 -7.44 11.24 -3.66
C ALA A 42 -8.26 10.77 -4.87
N ILE A 43 -8.25 9.47 -5.18
CA ILE A 43 -8.92 8.94 -6.38
C ILE A 43 -10.40 8.54 -6.15
N THR A 44 -10.81 8.28 -4.90
CA THR A 44 -12.18 7.78 -4.60
C THR A 44 -12.99 8.70 -3.69
N GLY A 45 -12.35 9.62 -2.98
CA GLY A 45 -12.95 10.36 -1.86
C GLY A 45 -13.10 9.55 -0.57
N LEU A 46 -12.81 8.24 -0.57
CA LEU A 46 -12.92 7.39 0.62
C LEU A 46 -11.78 7.67 1.59
N MET A 47 -12.11 8.13 2.80
CA MET A 47 -11.15 8.18 3.90
C MET A 47 -11.06 6.80 4.56
N ALA A 48 -9.88 6.20 4.54
CA ALA A 48 -9.60 4.91 5.18
C ALA A 48 -8.36 4.99 6.08
N GLY A 49 -8.13 3.97 6.92
CA GLY A 49 -6.89 3.82 7.67
C GLY A 49 -5.71 3.28 6.84
N PRO A 50 -4.48 3.37 7.38
CA PRO A 50 -3.26 3.00 6.67
C PRO A 50 -3.20 1.51 6.31
N SER A 51 -3.77 0.62 7.13
CA SER A 51 -3.87 -0.81 6.81
C SER A 51 -4.59 -1.09 5.48
N SER A 52 -5.60 -0.28 5.16
CA SER A 52 -6.29 -0.32 3.86
C SER A 52 -5.38 0.16 2.72
N GLY A 53 -4.49 1.10 3.00
CA GLY A 53 -3.41 1.49 2.09
C GLY A 53 -2.45 0.34 1.81
N SER A 54 -2.09 -0.47 2.81
CA SER A 54 -1.29 -1.69 2.59
C SER A 54 -1.99 -2.67 1.64
N CYS A 55 -3.31 -2.83 1.79
CA CYS A 55 -4.11 -3.65 0.88
C CYS A 55 -4.10 -3.09 -0.55
N LEU A 56 -4.24 -1.77 -0.73
CA LEU A 56 -4.19 -1.15 -2.06
C LEU A 56 -2.83 -1.30 -2.72
N TRP A 57 -1.74 -1.08 -1.97
CA TRP A 57 -0.38 -1.29 -2.46
C TRP A 57 -0.17 -2.74 -2.95
N GLY A 58 -0.59 -3.72 -2.16
CA GLY A 58 -0.57 -5.12 -2.55
C GLY A 58 -1.42 -5.41 -3.78
N ALA A 59 -2.62 -4.83 -3.85
CA ALA A 59 -3.52 -4.97 -5.00
C ALA A 59 -2.88 -4.45 -6.30
N PHE A 60 -2.17 -3.32 -6.25
CA PHE A 60 -1.45 -2.79 -7.42
C PHE A 60 -0.32 -3.72 -7.89
N GLN A 61 0.41 -4.35 -6.97
CA GLN A 61 1.40 -5.36 -7.32
C GLN A 61 0.77 -6.62 -7.95
N VAL A 62 -0.39 -7.06 -7.44
CA VAL A 62 -1.14 -8.17 -8.04
C VAL A 62 -1.62 -7.81 -9.45
N LEU A 63 -2.19 -6.61 -9.63
CA LEU A 63 -2.65 -6.12 -10.94
C LEU A 63 -1.50 -6.03 -11.95
N ASP A 64 -0.34 -5.52 -11.55
CA ASP A 64 0.83 -5.46 -12.43
C ASP A 64 1.34 -6.86 -12.81
N ARG A 65 1.34 -7.81 -11.87
CA ARG A 65 1.65 -9.22 -12.16
C ARG A 65 0.65 -9.81 -13.16
N MET A 66 -0.65 -9.66 -12.91
CA MET A 66 -1.71 -10.13 -13.81
C MET A 66 -1.51 -9.55 -15.22
N ARG A 67 -1.20 -8.25 -15.32
CA ARG A 67 -0.92 -7.58 -16.60
C ARG A 67 0.28 -8.21 -17.32
N ARG A 68 1.40 -8.45 -16.62
CA ARG A 68 2.60 -9.08 -17.21
C ARG A 68 2.35 -10.51 -17.67
N GLU A 69 1.47 -11.24 -16.98
CA GLU A 69 1.09 -12.62 -17.30
C GLU A 69 -0.05 -12.70 -18.34
N GLY A 70 -0.66 -11.58 -18.74
CA GLY A 70 -1.82 -11.55 -19.64
C GLY A 70 -3.11 -12.04 -18.99
N THR A 71 -3.14 -12.16 -17.66
CA THR A 71 -4.31 -12.60 -16.89
C THR A 71 -5.27 -11.42 -16.67
N ARG A 72 -6.58 -11.68 -16.73
CA ARG A 72 -7.63 -10.67 -16.55
C ARG A 72 -8.63 -11.12 -15.49
N GLY A 73 -9.16 -10.17 -14.74
CA GLY A 73 -10.16 -10.41 -13.71
C GLY A 73 -10.23 -9.26 -12.70
N PRO A 74 -11.26 -9.23 -11.84
CA PRO A 74 -11.33 -8.25 -10.77
C PRO A 74 -10.34 -8.58 -9.66
N VAL A 75 -9.76 -7.53 -9.06
CA VAL A 75 -9.02 -7.62 -7.79
C VAL A 75 -9.86 -6.90 -6.73
N VAL A 76 -10.09 -7.58 -5.61
CA VAL A 76 -10.89 -7.07 -4.49
C VAL A 76 -9.98 -6.90 -3.30
N MET A 77 -10.14 -5.79 -2.58
CA MET A 77 -9.47 -5.53 -1.31
C MET A 77 -10.48 -5.23 -0.22
N VAL A 78 -10.07 -5.43 1.03
CA VAL A 78 -10.86 -5.09 2.22
C VAL A 78 -10.39 -3.75 2.75
N VAL A 79 -11.34 -2.86 3.04
CA VAL A 79 -11.10 -1.62 3.80
C VAL A 79 -11.46 -1.91 5.26
N GLY A 80 -10.47 -1.82 6.14
CA GLY A 80 -10.61 -2.24 7.54
C GLY A 80 -11.45 -1.28 8.37
N ASP A 81 -11.22 0.02 8.22
CA ASP A 81 -11.82 1.08 9.01
C ASP A 81 -11.91 2.41 8.24
N GLY A 82 -12.72 3.33 8.79
CA GLY A 82 -12.81 4.71 8.32
C GLY A 82 -11.58 5.53 8.69
N GLY A 83 -11.27 6.53 7.87
CA GLY A 83 -10.05 7.35 7.98
C GLY A 83 -10.10 8.48 9.01
N GLU A 84 -11.25 8.73 9.64
CA GLU A 84 -11.52 9.94 10.42
C GLU A 84 -10.62 10.08 11.65
N THR A 85 -10.29 8.96 12.30
CA THR A 85 -9.41 8.91 13.49
C THR A 85 -7.95 9.21 13.16
N TYR A 86 -7.57 9.17 11.88
CA TYR A 86 -6.21 9.38 11.40
C TYR A 86 -5.97 10.78 10.83
N ARG A 87 -6.96 11.67 10.94
CA ARG A 87 -6.93 13.04 10.39
C ARG A 87 -5.70 13.83 10.86
N ASP A 88 -5.42 13.77 12.14
CA ASP A 88 -4.33 14.53 12.79
C ASP A 88 -3.00 13.72 12.83
N THR A 89 -2.92 12.61 12.08
CA THR A 89 -1.73 11.76 11.98
C THR A 89 -1.38 11.47 10.52
N TYR A 90 -1.81 10.34 9.97
CA TYR A 90 -1.41 9.86 8.65
C TYR A 90 -1.89 10.75 7.51
N TYR A 91 -2.96 11.53 7.71
CA TYR A 91 -3.42 12.53 6.74
C TYR A 91 -2.74 13.91 6.92
N ASP A 92 -1.99 14.13 8.00
CA ASP A 92 -1.27 15.38 8.26
C ASP A 92 0.17 15.31 7.74
N ASP A 93 0.51 16.20 6.80
CA ASP A 93 1.85 16.33 6.24
C ASP A 93 2.91 16.58 7.31
N ALA A 94 2.67 17.54 8.21
CA ALA A 94 3.62 17.91 9.24
C ALA A 94 3.89 16.75 10.21
N TRP A 95 2.86 15.96 10.52
CA TRP A 95 3.02 14.76 11.33
C TRP A 95 3.89 13.72 10.61
N THR A 96 3.60 13.43 9.33
CA THR A 96 4.39 12.43 8.57
C THR A 96 5.84 12.85 8.36
N GLU A 97 6.09 14.14 8.10
CA GLU A 97 7.43 14.71 8.01
C GLU A 97 8.18 14.61 9.34
N ALA A 98 7.52 14.91 10.46
CA ALA A 98 8.11 14.77 11.79
C ALA A 98 8.47 13.32 12.15
N LYS A 99 7.79 12.32 11.53
CA LYS A 99 8.15 10.90 11.62
C LYS A 99 9.28 10.49 10.67
N GLY A 100 9.74 11.40 9.80
CA GLY A 100 10.73 11.14 8.76
C GLY A 100 10.16 10.32 7.59
N TRP A 101 8.84 10.32 7.38
CA TRP A 101 8.19 9.52 6.35
C TRP A 101 8.05 10.31 5.05
N GLN A 102 8.84 9.93 4.05
CA GLN A 102 8.86 10.56 2.73
C GLN A 102 7.84 9.91 1.79
N LEU A 103 6.61 10.42 1.78
CA LEU A 103 5.51 9.82 1.02
C LEU A 103 5.58 10.05 -0.50
N HIS A 104 6.28 11.10 -0.94
CA HIS A 104 6.25 11.56 -2.33
C HIS A 104 6.69 10.48 -3.35
N GLY A 105 7.71 9.69 -3.03
CA GLY A 105 8.18 8.61 -3.91
C GLY A 105 7.10 7.56 -4.17
N PRO A 106 6.62 6.86 -3.12
CA PRO A 106 5.53 5.89 -3.25
C PRO A 106 4.25 6.49 -3.86
N LEU A 107 3.88 7.73 -3.52
CA LEU A 107 2.73 8.40 -4.14
C LEU A 107 2.91 8.54 -5.66
N SER A 108 4.07 9.03 -6.11
CA SER A 108 4.36 9.19 -7.54
C SER A 108 4.30 7.86 -8.30
N ASP A 109 4.74 6.77 -7.66
CA ASP A 109 4.64 5.41 -8.23
C ASP A 109 3.19 4.96 -8.41
N MET A 110 2.33 5.24 -7.43
CA MET A 110 0.91 4.89 -7.48
C MET A 110 0.11 5.73 -8.47
N GLU A 111 0.40 7.04 -8.54
CA GLU A 111 -0.17 7.94 -9.54
C GLU A 111 0.20 7.49 -10.95
N ARG A 112 1.49 7.18 -11.18
CA ARG A 112 1.96 6.63 -12.46
C ARG A 112 1.27 5.31 -12.79
N PHE A 113 1.16 4.40 -11.83
CA PHE A 113 0.48 3.12 -12.07
C PHE A 113 -0.99 3.31 -12.43
N THR A 114 -1.69 4.21 -11.73
CA THR A 114 -3.10 4.51 -12.01
C THR A 114 -3.28 5.10 -13.41
N ALA A 115 -2.36 5.96 -13.84
CA ALA A 115 -2.41 6.60 -15.15
C ALA A 115 -2.01 5.67 -16.31
N THR A 116 -1.08 4.74 -16.08
CA THR A 116 -0.40 4.00 -17.16
C THR A 116 -0.57 2.47 -17.10
N GLY A 117 -0.97 1.93 -15.95
CA GLY A 117 -0.96 0.50 -15.68
C GLY A 117 0.44 -0.12 -15.50
N HIS A 118 1.50 0.68 -15.46
CA HIS A 118 2.89 0.20 -15.36
C HIS A 118 3.47 0.46 -13.97
N TRP A 119 3.82 -0.62 -13.25
CA TRP A 119 4.44 -0.55 -11.93
C TRP A 119 5.97 -0.50 -12.05
N GLY A 120 6.62 0.31 -11.22
CA GLY A 120 8.07 0.49 -11.22
C GLY A 120 8.58 1.48 -12.29
N ALA A 121 9.90 1.52 -12.45
CA ALA A 121 10.61 2.41 -13.38
C ALA A 121 10.11 2.26 -14.83
N ALA A 122 10.08 3.36 -15.57
CA ALA A 122 9.85 3.32 -17.02
C ALA A 122 10.93 2.46 -17.70
N PRO A 123 10.66 1.85 -18.88
CA PRO A 123 11.68 1.09 -19.60
C PRO A 123 12.95 1.93 -19.81
N GLY A 124 14.05 1.55 -19.14
CA GLY A 124 15.34 2.26 -19.20
C GLY A 124 15.75 3.01 -17.93
N GLU A 125 14.89 3.12 -16.92
CA GLU A 125 15.26 3.68 -15.61
C GLU A 125 15.60 2.52 -14.65
N PRO A 126 16.67 2.62 -13.82
CA PRO A 126 17.01 1.56 -12.89
C PRO A 126 15.85 1.30 -11.94
N ALA A 127 15.52 0.02 -11.70
CA ALA A 127 14.59 -0.36 -10.66
C ALA A 127 15.06 0.27 -9.35
N ARG A 128 14.29 1.22 -8.80
CA ARG A 128 14.58 1.78 -7.49
C ARG A 128 14.43 0.63 -6.51
N GLY A 129 15.57 0.19 -5.98
CA GLY A 129 15.69 -1.04 -5.22
C GLY A 129 14.61 -1.12 -4.14
N ASP A 130 14.03 -2.30 -4.02
CA ASP A 130 13.23 -2.72 -2.87
C ASP A 130 14.10 -2.53 -1.63
N THR A 131 14.03 -1.34 -1.04
CA THR A 131 14.84 -1.03 0.13
C THR A 131 14.05 -1.56 1.31
N MET A 132 14.49 -2.75 1.71
CA MET A 132 14.11 -3.57 2.86
C MET A 132 13.92 -2.77 4.16
#